data_AF-A0A3D8VIB3-F1
#
_entry.id   AF-A0A3D8VIB3-F1
#
_cell.length_a   1.000
_cell.length_b   1.000
_cell.length_c   1.000
_cell.angle_alpha   90.00
_cell.angle_beta   90.00
_cell.angle_gamma   90.00
#
_symmetry.space_group_name_H-M   'P 1'
#
loop_
_entity.id
_entity.type
_entity.pdbx_description
1 polymer ?
#
loop_
_entity_poly.entity_id
_entity_poly.type
_entity_poly.pdbx_seq_one_letter_code
_entity_poly.pdbx_strand_id
1 'polypeptide(L)'
;MFDFIFNKELVYSATNHNDYFRIAQAFKNGGLKYKVKKQSPNRSTGQPFSGDNFSQPEIYDFYVHKNERHLAQKLLSTMNQY
;
A
#
# COMPACT_ATOMS: atom_id res chain seq x y z
N MET A 1 -2.72 -16.23 -24.88
CA MET A 1 -2.01 -14.98 -24.54
C MET A 1 -2.86 -14.19 -23.54
N PHE A 2 -3.01 -14.72 -22.33
CA PHE A 2 -3.91 -14.19 -21.30
C PHE A 2 -3.24 -14.36 -19.94
N ASP A 3 -2.31 -13.47 -19.58
CA ASP A 3 -1.88 -13.36 -18.16
C ASP A 3 -1.21 -12.00 -17.82
N PHE A 4 -1.61 -10.93 -18.50
CA PHE A 4 -1.01 -9.61 -18.28
C PHE A 4 -1.64 -8.81 -17.13
N ILE A 5 -2.71 -9.33 -16.50
CA ILE A 5 -3.58 -8.53 -15.63
C ILE A 5 -3.33 -8.77 -14.12
N PHE A 6 -2.64 -9.85 -13.72
CA PHE A 6 -2.44 -10.20 -12.30
C PHE A 6 -0.99 -10.15 -11.78
N ASN A 7 -0.04 -9.60 -12.54
CA ASN A 7 1.35 -9.50 -12.10
C ASN A 7 1.62 -8.31 -11.16
N LYS A 8 0.71 -8.02 -10.22
CA LYS A 8 0.92 -6.98 -9.20
C LYS A 8 1.04 -7.63 -7.83
N GLU A 9 2.13 -7.34 -7.13
CA GLU A 9 2.46 -7.94 -5.85
C GLU A 9 2.49 -6.87 -4.76
N LEU A 10 1.95 -7.20 -3.58
CA LEU A 10 2.04 -6.35 -2.40
C LEU A 10 3.49 -6.29 -1.94
N VAL A 11 4.03 -5.08 -1.81
CA VAL A 11 5.42 -4.86 -1.37
C VAL A 11 5.51 -4.12 -0.05
N TYR A 12 4.49 -3.34 0.31
CA TYR A 12 4.49 -2.56 1.53
C TYR A 12 3.06 -2.20 1.96
N SER A 13 2.81 -2.15 3.27
CA SER A 13 1.55 -1.70 3.85
C SER A 13 1.82 -0.58 4.86
N ALA A 14 1.47 0.65 4.52
CA ALA A 14 1.59 1.79 5.41
C ALA A 14 0.40 1.84 6.36
N THR A 15 0.64 1.96 7.66
CA THR A 15 -0.42 1.96 8.69
C THR A 15 -0.90 3.36 9.07
N ASN A 16 -0.31 4.41 8.48
CA ASN A 16 -0.67 5.80 8.70
C ASN A 16 -0.42 6.66 7.45
N HIS A 17 -0.99 7.86 7.42
CA HIS A 17 -0.83 8.79 6.30
C HIS A 17 0.60 9.24 6.06
N ASN A 18 1.36 9.51 7.13
CA ASN A 18 2.73 10.03 7.00
C ASN A 18 3.61 9.02 6.27
N ASP A 19 3.50 7.75 6.64
CA ASP A 19 4.21 6.66 6.02
C ASP A 19 3.72 6.43 4.58
N TYR A 20 2.41 6.50 4.33
CA TYR A 20 1.87 6.49 2.96
C TYR A 20 2.53 7.56 2.06
N PHE A 21 2.59 8.82 2.51
CA PHE A 21 3.20 9.89 1.71
C PHE A 21 4.69 9.68 1.50
N ARG A 22 5.41 9.21 2.53
CA ARG A 22 6.85 8.92 2.47
C ARG A 22 7.15 7.83 1.44
N ILE A 23 6.44 6.70 1.51
CA ILE A 23 6.63 5.58 0.57
C ILE A 23 6.20 5.96 -0.85
N ALA A 24 5.06 6.65 -0.99
CA ALA A 24 4.59 7.13 -2.29
C ALA A 24 5.61 8.07 -2.95
N GLN A 25 6.19 9.01 -2.18
CA GLN A 25 7.20 9.91 -2.70
C GLN A 25 8.47 9.16 -3.11
N ALA A 26 8.93 8.21 -2.30
CA ALA A 26 10.11 7.41 -2.64
C ALA A 26 9.91 6.57 -3.91
N PHE A 27 8.74 5.94 -4.08
CA PHE A 27 8.43 5.17 -5.28
C PHE A 27 8.32 6.06 -6.52
N LYS A 28 7.71 7.24 -6.37
CA LYS A 28 7.64 8.25 -7.43
C LYS A 28 9.03 8.75 -7.84
N ASN A 29 9.88 9.09 -6.87
CA ASN A 29 11.25 9.56 -7.12
C ASN A 29 12.14 8.44 -7.71
N GLY A 30 11.91 7.20 -7.31
CA GLY A 30 12.58 6.01 -7.87
C GLY A 30 12.07 5.59 -9.25
N GLY A 31 11.10 6.30 -9.83
CA GLY A 31 10.53 5.98 -11.14
C GLY A 31 9.71 4.68 -11.17
N LEU A 32 9.32 4.16 -10.01
CA LEU A 32 8.64 2.88 -9.88
C LEU A 32 7.15 3.05 -10.13
N LYS A 33 6.55 2.17 -10.96
CA LYS A 33 5.10 2.16 -11.17
C LYS A 33 4.43 1.35 -10.06
N TYR A 34 3.58 2.01 -9.28
CA TYR A 34 2.85 1.39 -8.17
C TYR A 34 1.36 1.72 -8.21
N LYS A 35 0.56 0.87 -7.56
CA LYS A 35 -0.85 1.06 -7.29
C LYS A 35 -1.06 1.01 -5.79
N VAL A 36 -1.72 2.02 -5.24
CA VAL A 36 -2.10 2.03 -3.82
C VAL A 36 -3.55 1.63 -3.68
N LYS A 37 -3.86 0.76 -2.74
CA LYS A 37 -5.22 0.54 -2.26
C LYS A 37 -5.30 0.96 -0.80
N LYS A 38 -6.25 1.83 -0.49
CA LYS A 38 -6.63 2.10 0.89
C LYS A 38 -7.52 0.95 1.37
N GLN A 39 -7.11 0.25 2.42
CA GLN A 39 -8.01 -0.61 3.16
C GLN A 39 -8.91 0.30 3.99
N SER A 40 -10.11 0.57 3.48
CA SER A 40 -11.17 1.08 4.35
C SER A 40 -11.64 -0.10 5.20
N PRO A 41 -11.86 0.08 6.51
CA PRO A 41 -12.73 -0.85 7.21
C PRO A 41 -14.03 -0.93 6.43
N ASN A 42 -14.46 -2.15 6.15
CA ASN A 42 -15.77 -2.43 5.57
C ASN A 42 -16.80 -1.65 6.40
N ARG A 43 -17.36 -0.58 5.84
CA ARG A 43 -18.74 -0.24 6.15
C ARG A 43 -19.55 -1.35 5.50
N SER A 44 -19.64 -2.50 6.15
CA SER A 44 -20.66 -3.49 5.84
C SER A 44 -21.98 -2.76 5.95
N THR A 45 -22.63 -2.52 4.82
CA THR A 45 -23.96 -1.93 4.70
C THR A 45 -24.95 -2.86 5.41
N GLY A 46 -25.07 -2.77 6.74
CA GLY A 46 -25.97 -3.64 7.51
C GLY A 46 -25.68 -3.87 9.00
N GLN A 47 -24.63 -3.33 9.61
CA GLN A 47 -24.45 -3.47 11.07
C GLN A 47 -24.85 -2.18 11.81
N PRO A 48 -25.85 -2.23 12.71
CA PRO A 48 -26.18 -1.08 13.55
C PRO A 48 -25.00 -0.80 14.48
N PHE A 49 -24.65 0.48 14.53
CA PHE A 49 -23.59 1.04 15.35
C PHE A 49 -23.81 0.71 16.83
N SER A 50 -23.14 -0.33 17.33
CA SER A 50 -22.82 -0.43 18.76
C SER A 50 -21.44 0.16 18.94
N GLY A 51 -21.40 1.25 19.71
CA GLY A 51 -20.26 2.13 19.87
C GLY A 51 -18.98 1.43 20.25
N ASP A 52 -17.97 1.65 19.42
CA ASP A 52 -16.65 2.03 19.88
C ASP A 52 -16.04 2.81 18.72
N ASN A 53 -15.76 4.11 18.90
CA ASN A 53 -14.99 4.89 17.92
C ASN A 53 -13.52 4.45 17.97
N PHE A 54 -13.28 3.15 17.81
CA PHE A 54 -11.99 2.61 17.48
C PHE A 54 -11.72 3.09 16.06
N SER A 55 -11.12 4.28 15.93
CA SER A 55 -10.53 4.76 14.68
C SER A 55 -9.57 3.68 14.23
N GLN A 56 -10.05 2.75 13.39
CA GLN A 56 -9.21 1.70 12.85
C GLN A 56 -8.13 2.39 12.03
N PRO A 57 -6.86 1.98 12.19
CA PRO A 57 -5.76 2.61 11.49
C PRO A 57 -6.01 2.53 9.98
N GLU A 58 -5.84 3.66 9.29
CA GLU A 58 -5.97 3.71 7.84
C GLU A 58 -4.77 3.02 7.21
N ILE A 59 -4.98 1.81 6.69
CA ILE A 59 -3.93 1.01 6.05
C ILE A 59 -3.92 1.28 4.55
N TYR A 60 -2.73 1.49 3.99
CA TYR A 60 -2.47 1.72 2.58
C TYR A 60 -1.55 0.65 2.04
N ASP A 61 -2.08 -0.20 1.19
CA ASP A 61 -1.33 -1.27 0.53
C ASP A 61 -0.74 -0.81 -0.79
N PHE A 62 0.58 -0.94 -0.92
CA PHE A 62 1.34 -0.62 -2.11
C PHE A 62 1.62 -1.88 -2.92
N TYR A 63 1.09 -1.90 -4.15
CA TYR A 63 1.31 -2.97 -5.10
C TYR A 63 2.17 -2.50 -6.26
N VAL A 64 3.14 -3.31 -6.67
CA VAL A 64 4.03 -3.03 -7.81
C VAL A 64 4.00 -4.18 -8.79
N HIS A 65 4.48 -3.98 -10.01
CA HIS A 65 4.62 -5.11 -10.92
C HIS A 65 5.63 -6.12 -10.36
N LYS A 66 5.33 -7.42 -10.49
CA LYS A 66 6.18 -8.52 -10.01
C LYS A 66 7.62 -8.41 -10.54
N ASN A 67 7.76 -8.01 -11.80
CA ASN A 67 9.06 -7.79 -12.45
C ASN A 67 9.86 -6.64 -11.80
N GLU A 68 9.20 -5.71 -11.12
CA GLU A 68 9.81 -4.54 -10.46
C GLU A 68 9.86 -4.69 -8.92
N ARG A 69 9.47 -5.85 -8.38
CA ARG A 69 9.48 -6.13 -6.93
C ARG A 69 10.86 -5.88 -6.31
N HIS A 70 11.92 -6.30 -6.99
CA HIS A 70 13.29 -6.12 -6.51
C HIS A 70 13.68 -4.63 -6.40
N LEU A 71 13.19 -3.78 -7.30
CA LEU A 71 13.38 -2.33 -7.22
C LEU A 71 12.62 -1.74 -6.04
N ALA A 72 11.37 -2.19 -5.84
CA ALA A 72 10.58 -1.78 -4.68
C ALA A 72 11.28 -2.14 -3.36
N GLN A 73 11.76 -3.38 -3.24
CA GLN A 73 12.50 -3.82 -2.06
C GLN A 73 13.79 -3.03 -1.84
N LYS A 74 14.53 -2.71 -2.91
CA LYS A 74 15.73 -1.87 -2.81
C LYS A 74 15.40 -0.48 -2.27
N LEU A 75 14.36 0.17 -2.80
CA LEU A 75 13.90 1.49 -2.35
C LEU A 75 13.43 1.45 -0.89
N LEU A 76 12.65 0.42 -0.51
CA LEU A 76 12.19 0.21 0.86
C LEU A 76 13.36 0.03 1.83
N SER A 77 14.36 -0.79 1.46
CA SER A 77 15.55 -1.00 2.28
C SER A 77 16.35 0.29 2.50
N THR A 78 16.47 1.16 1.49
CA THR A 78 17.14 2.46 1.65
C THR A 78 16.40 3.39 2.61
N MET A 79 15.07 3.30 2.68
CA MET A 79 14.26 4.12 3.60
C MET A 79 14.29 3.65 5.05
N ASN A 80 14.52 2.35 5.30
CA ASN A 80 14.57 1.77 6.64
C ASN A 80 15.92 1.95 7.35
N GLN A 81 16.93 2.53 6.70
CA GLN A 81 18.26 2.77 7.26
C GLN A 81 18.44 4.18 7.88
N TYR A 82 17.35 4.92 8.08
CA TYR A 82 17.31 6.22 8.78
C TYR A 82 16.24 6.22 9.86
#